data_AF-A0A7L5JR46-F1
#
_entry.id   AF-A0A7L5JR46-F1
#
_cell.length_a   1.000
_cell.length_b   1.000
_cell.length_c   1.000
_cell.angle_alpha   90.00
_cell.angle_beta   90.00
_cell.angle_gamma   90.00
#
_symmetry.space_group_name_H-M   'P 1'
#
loop_
_entity.id
_entity.type
_entity.pdbx_description
1 polymer ?
#
loop_
_entity_poly.entity_id
_entity_poly.type
_entity_poly.pdbx_seq_one_letter_code
_entity_poly.pdbx_strand_id
1 'polypeptide(L)' 'MKIKAFLESGRFVFIKVFGFDELKELASKYKRWEYLS' A
#
# COMPACT_ATOMS: atom_id res chain seq x y z
N MET A 1 7.18 -8.70 0.16
CA MET A 1 5.84 -8.54 0.79
C MET A 1 4.82 -8.18 -0.28
N LYS A 2 3.53 -8.49 -0.07
CA LYS A 2 2.44 -7.90 -0.85
C LYS A 2 1.52 -7.15 0.11
N ILE A 3 1.07 -5.98 -0.30
CA ILE A 3 0.13 -5.16 0.47
C ILE A 3 -1.00 -4.67 -0.42
N LYS A 4 -2.15 -4.38 0.18
CA LYS A 4 -3.32 -3.84 -0.51
C LYS A 4 -3.57 -2.43 0.02
N ALA A 5 -3.56 -1.44 -0.87
CA ALA A 5 -3.75 -0.03 -0.51
C ALA A 5 -5.05 0.52 -1.09
N PHE A 6 -5.67 1.47 -0.40
CA PHE A 6 -6.91 2.14 -0.81
C PHE A 6 -6.61 3.49 -1.45
N LEU A 7 -7.10 3.67 -2.67
CA LEU A 7 -7.06 4.93 -3.39
C LEU A 7 -8.20 5.83 -2.94
N GLU A 8 -7.98 7.14 -2.94
CA GLU A 8 -9.04 8.13 -2.65
C GLU A 8 -10.24 8.03 -3.60
N SER A 9 -10.09 7.36 -4.74
CA SER A 9 -11.16 7.05 -5.69
C SER A 9 -12.04 5.86 -5.29
N GLY A 10 -11.87 5.27 -4.10
CA GLY A 10 -12.71 4.17 -3.61
C GLY A 10 -12.26 2.76 -4.01
N ARG A 11 -11.08 2.62 -4.63
CA ARG A 11 -10.59 1.33 -5.15
C ARG A 11 -9.37 0.84 -4.39
N PHE A 12 -9.31 -0.47 -4.16
CA PHE A 12 -8.13 -1.10 -3.60
C PHE A 12 -7.19 -1.59 -4.71
N VAL A 13 -5.89 -1.39 -4.52
CA VAL A 13 -4.82 -1.85 -5.42
C VAL A 13 -3.83 -2.73 -4.66
N PHE A 14 -3.38 -3.81 -5.28
CA PHE A 14 -2.34 -4.67 -4.73
C PHE A 14 -0.97 -4.17 -5.19
N ILE A 15 -0.09 -3.92 -4.24
CA ILE A 15 1.24 -3.37 -4.49
C ILE A 15 2.25 -4.33 -3.88
N LYS A 16 3.24 -4.72 -4.68
CA LYS A 16 4.34 -5.55 -4.23
C LYS A 16 5.40 -4.64 -3.64
N VAL A 17 5.75 -4.86 -2.39
CA VAL A 17 6.73 -4.06 -1.65
C VAL A 17 7.91 -4.96 -1.30
N PHE A 18 9.11 -4.49 -1.61
CA PHE A 18 10.35 -5.22 -1.40
C PHE A 18 11.15 -4.67 -0.23
N GLY A 19 10.99 -3.39 0.09
CA GLY A 19 11.74 -2.73 1.16
C GLY A 19 10.92 -1.79 2.06
N PHE A 20 11.57 -1.32 3.13
CA PHE A 20 10.95 -0.44 4.12
C PHE A 20 10.72 0.99 3.57
N ASP A 21 11.59 1.46 2.66
CA ASP A 21 11.44 2.76 2.00
C ASP A 21 10.18 2.83 1.11
N GLU A 22 9.93 1.80 0.31
CA GLU A 22 8.70 1.69 -0.48
C GLU A 22 7.45 1.68 0.41
N LEU A 23 7.56 1.10 1.61
CA LEU A 23 6.47 1.05 2.57
C LEU A 23 6.16 2.45 3.15
N LYS A 24 7.19 3.27 3.40
CA LYS A 24 7.03 4.68 3.80
C LYS A 24 6.39 5.50 2.69
N GLU A 25 6.85 5.37 1.45
CA GLU A 25 6.24 6.05 0.31
C GLU A 25 4.76 5.69 0.16
N LEU A 26 4.44 4.41 0.34
CA LEU A 26 3.09 3.90 0.20
C LEU A 26 2.16 4.37 1.33
N ALA A 27 2.68 4.48 2.55
CA ALA A 27 1.99 5.06 3.69
C ALA A 27 1.74 6.58 3.52
N SER A 28 2.66 7.31 2.87
CA SER A 28 2.45 8.72 2.51
C SER A 28 1.45 8.89 1.36
N LYS A 29 1.42 7.96 0.41
CA LYS A 29 0.59 8.08 -0.80
C LYS A 29 -0.86 7.64 -0.61
N TYR A 30 -1.11 6.65 0.24
CA TYR A 30 -2.44 6.08 0.44
C TYR A 30 -2.89 6.18 1.89
N LYS A 31 -4.07 6.76 2.10
CA LYS A 31 -4.65 7.00 3.43
C LYS A 31 -4.93 5.73 4.23
N ARG A 32 -5.14 4.59 3.55
CA ARG A 32 -5.41 3.29 4.17
C ARG A 32 -4.73 2.18 3.39
N TRP A 33 -4.15 1.23 4.11
CA TRP A 33 -3.55 0.03 3.53
C TRP A 33 -3.62 -1.12 4.53
N GLU A 34 -3.60 -2.33 4.00
CA GLU A 34 -3.62 -3.59 4.75
C GLU A 34 -2.53 -4.51 4.24
N TYR A 35 -1.87 -5.18 5.18
CA TYR A 35 -0.89 -6.20 4.88
C TYR A 35 -1.58 -7.48 4.40
N LEU A 36 -1.06 -8.10 3.34
CA LEU A 36 -1.55 -9.39 2.88
C LEU A 36 -0.45 -10.43 3.07
N SER A 37 -0.71 -11.36 4.00
CA SER A 37 0.15 -12.51 4.26
C SER A 37 0.11 -13.52 3.14
#